data_AF-A0A077NV48-F1
#
_entry.id   AF-A0A077NV48-F1
#
_cell.length_a   1.000
_cell.length_b   1.000
_cell.length_c   1.000
_cell.angle_alpha   90.00
_cell.angle_beta   90.00
_cell.angle_gamma   90.00
#
_symmetry.space_group_name_H-M   'P 1'
#
loop_
_entity.id
_entity.type
_entity.pdbx_description
1 polymer ?
#
loop_
_entity_poly.entity_id
_entity_poly.type
_entity_poly.pdbx_seq_one_letter_code
_entity_poly.pdbx_strand_id
1 'polypeptide(L)' 'MLDRSATLTILQEGVEQRSITGMVARFEQGNTGLHQTTYQMSIYPDLWRTTLRQNSRIFQQLDIAAILTMLL' A
#
# COMPACT_ATOMS: atom_id res chain seq x y z
N MET A 1 -6.61 -11.12 1.07
CA MET A 1 -5.62 -10.31 0.34
C MET A 1 -5.46 -8.91 0.91
N LEU A 2 -6.49 -8.36 1.57
CA LEU A 2 -6.38 -7.13 2.36
C LEU A 2 -5.19 -7.17 3.34
N ASP A 3 -4.53 -6.03 3.52
CA ASP A 3 -3.36 -5.79 4.39
C ASP A 3 -2.07 -6.54 4.03
N ARG A 4 -2.03 -7.23 2.89
CA ARG A 4 -0.79 -7.81 2.37
C ARG A 4 -0.02 -6.81 1.51
N SER A 5 1.29 -6.98 1.45
CA SER A 5 2.13 -6.27 0.47
C SER A 5 1.82 -6.76 -0.94
N ALA A 6 1.76 -5.83 -1.89
CA ALA A 6 1.58 -6.07 -3.31
C ALA A 6 2.48 -5.12 -4.10
N THR A 7 2.90 -5.58 -5.29
CA THR A 7 3.70 -4.78 -6.22
C THR A 7 2.98 -4.69 -7.56
N LEU A 8 2.78 -3.47 -8.05
CA LEU A 8 2.32 -3.17 -9.40
C LEU A 8 3.52 -2.83 -10.27
N THR A 9 3.80 -3.67 -11.27
CA THR A 9 4.87 -3.44 -12.24
C THR A 9 4.27 -2.96 -13.57
N ILE A 10 4.77 -1.82 -14.05
CA ILE A 10 4.41 -1.22 -15.34
C ILE A 10 5.48 -1.63 -16.34
N LEU A 11 5.08 -2.41 -17.34
CA LEU A 11 5.93 -2.86 -18.43
C LEU A 11 5.59 -2.08 -19.71
N GLN A 12 6.61 -1.67 -20.47
CA GLN A 12 6.47 -1.14 -21.82
C GLN A 12 7.35 -1.97 -22.74
N GLU A 13 6.75 -2.54 -23.79
CA GLU A 13 7.44 -3.43 -24.74
C GLU A 13 8.17 -4.61 -24.05
N GLY A 14 7.61 -5.10 -22.94
CA GLY A 14 8.21 -6.19 -22.15
C GLY A 14 9.33 -5.75 -21.20
N VAL A 15 9.71 -4.46 -21.20
CA VAL A 15 10.72 -3.91 -20.29
C VAL A 15 10.05 -3.18 -19.12
N GLU A 16 10.51 -3.47 -17.91
CA GLU A 16 10.06 -2.79 -16.69
C GLU A 16 10.42 -1.31 -16.71
N GLN A 17 9.39 -0.47 -16.65
CA GLN A 17 9.53 0.98 -16.56
C GLN A 17 9.46 1.45 -15.10
N ARG A 18 8.62 0.80 -14.29
CA ARG A 18 8.40 1.17 -12.90
C ARG A 18 7.73 0.04 -12.12
N SER A 19 8.14 -0.12 -10.86
CA SER A 19 7.40 -0.90 -9.88
C SER A 19 6.93 -0.02 -8.73
N ILE A 20 5.72 -0.28 -8.25
CA ILE A 20 5.09 0.40 -7.12
C ILE A 20 4.74 -0.67 -6.10
N THR A 21 5.44 -0.67 -4.96
CA THR A 21 5.20 -1.59 -3.84
C THR A 21 4.47 -0.87 -2.72
N GLY A 22 3.49 -1.53 -2.13
CA GLY A 22 2.76 -1.03 -0.97
C GLY A 22 1.81 -2.08 -0.43
N MET A 23 0.94 -1.67 0.47
CA MET A 23 -0.07 -2.53 1.08
C MET A 23 -1.41 -2.39 0.33
N VAL A 24 -2.11 -3.52 0.14
CA VAL A 24 -3.48 -3.54 -0.36
C VAL A 24 -4.46 -3.04 0.72
N ALA A 25 -4.92 -1.79 0.59
CA ALA A 25 -5.89 -1.20 1.51
C ALA A 25 -7.35 -1.49 1.12
N ARG A 26 -7.60 -1.80 -0.16
CA ARG A 26 -8.92 -2.20 -0.67
C ARG A 26 -8.75 -3.24 -1.76
N PHE A 27 -9.58 -4.26 -1.72
CA PHE A 27 -9.65 -5.27 -2.77
C PHE A 27 -11.09 -5.73 -2.92
N GLU A 28 -11.67 -5.51 -4.09
CA GLU A 28 -13.05 -5.82 -4.38
C GLU A 28 -13.17 -6.54 -5.72
N GLN A 29 -14.01 -7.56 -5.76
CA GLN A 29 -14.47 -8.17 -6.99
C GLN A 29 -15.70 -7.40 -7.46
N GLY A 30 -15.62 -6.87 -8.68
CA GLY A 30 -16.74 -6.26 -9.37
C GLY A 30 -17.58 -7.29 -10.11
N ASN A 31 -18.27 -6.84 -11.16
CA ASN A 31 -19.13 -7.73 -11.95
C ASN A 31 -18.34 -8.86 -12.60
N THR A 32 -18.95 -10.03 -12.60
CA THR A 32 -18.52 -11.18 -13.39
C THR A 32 -19.45 -11.27 -14.60
N GLY A 33 -18.92 -10.92 -15.77
CA GLY A 33 -19.58 -11.13 -17.05
C GLY A 33 -19.35 -12.54 -17.57
N LEU A 34 -19.72 -12.77 -18.83
CA LEU A 34 -19.58 -14.09 -19.48
C LEU A 34 -18.12 -14.56 -19.64
N HIS A 35 -17.19 -13.63 -19.82
CA HIS A 35 -15.79 -13.95 -20.14
C HIS A 35 -14.77 -13.23 -19.26
N GLN A 36 -15.21 -12.32 -18.41
CA GLN A 36 -14.31 -11.52 -17.58
C GLN A 36 -14.95 -11.19 -16.24
N THR A 37 -14.14 -11.26 -15.19
CA THR A 37 -14.44 -10.71 -13.87
C THR A 37 -13.57 -9.49 -13.65
N THR A 38 -14.19 -8.38 -13.28
CA THR A 38 -13.47 -7.15 -12.94
C THR A 38 -13.02 -7.21 -11.49
N TYR A 39 -11.78 -6.78 -11.21
CA TYR A 39 -11.28 -6.58 -9.85
C TYR A 39 -10.79 -5.14 -9.70
N GLN A 40 -11.02 -4.56 -8.53
CA GLN A 40 -10.52 -3.25 -8.16
C GLN A 40 -9.65 -3.37 -6.93
N MET A 41 -8.45 -2.79 -7.00
CA MET A 41 -7.48 -2.82 -5.92
C MET A 41 -6.88 -1.42 -5.70
N SER A 42 -6.77 -1.03 -4.43
CA SER A 42 -6.06 0.19 -4.04
C SER A 42 -4.82 -0.17 -3.23
N ILE A 43 -3.65 0.26 -3.71
CA ILE A 43 -2.36 0.07 -3.03
C ILE A 43 -1.93 1.42 -2.45
N TYR A 44 -1.54 1.42 -1.17
CA TYR A 44 -1.00 2.59 -0.48
C TYR A 44 0.36 2.28 0.14
N PRO A 45 1.25 3.29 0.31
CA PRO A 45 2.49 3.11 1.06
C PRO A 45 2.20 2.77 2.53
N ASP A 46 3.14 2.12 3.21
CA ASP A 46 2.93 1.63 4.59
C ASP A 46 2.59 2.75 5.58
N LEU A 47 3.15 3.95 5.38
CA LEU A 47 2.86 5.12 6.20
C LEU A 47 1.37 5.50 6.17
N TRP A 48 0.62 5.15 5.11
CA TRP A 48 -0.81 5.44 5.03
C TRP A 48 -1.60 4.80 6.18
N ARG A 49 -1.15 3.66 6.74
CA ARG A 49 -1.79 3.04 7.92
C ARG A 49 -1.85 3.99 9.12
N THR A 50 -0.88 4.88 9.26
CA THR A 50 -0.86 5.86 10.36
C THR A 50 -2.05 6.81 10.29
N THR A 51 -2.69 6.98 9.12
CA THR A 51 -3.90 7.81 8.98
C THR A 51 -5.16 7.16 9.59
N LEU A 52 -5.14 5.84 9.80
CA LEU A 52 -6.27 5.10 10.38
C LEU A 52 -6.39 5.29 11.90
N ARG A 53 -5.36 5.85 12.55
CA ARG A 53 -5.28 6.01 14.01
C ARG A 53 -4.63 7.32 14.40
N GLN A 54 -5.21 8.02 15.36
CA GLN A 54 -4.61 9.21 15.95
C GLN A 54 -4.05 8.87 17.35
N ASN A 55 -2.76 9.15 17.58
CA ASN A 55 -2.11 8.94 18.87
C ASN A 55 -1.33 10.20 19.28
N SER A 56 -1.37 10.57 20.56
CA SER A 56 -0.51 11.61 21.12
C SER A 56 0.64 10.94 21.88
N ARG A 57 1.88 11.14 21.44
CA ARG A 57 3.09 10.53 22.02
C ARG A 57 4.20 11.57 22.16
N ILE A 58 4.97 11.49 23.25
CA ILE A 58 6.18 12.28 23.44
C ILE A 58 7.37 11.38 23.12
N PHE A 59 8.20 11.78 22.15
CA PHE A 59 9.46 11.11 21.83
C PHE A 59 10.60 11.90 22.47
N GLN A 60 11.34 11.27 23.37
CA GLN A 60 12.48 11.89 24.05
C GLN A 60 13.77 11.26 23.55
N GLN A 61 14.80 12.08 23.32
CA GLN A 61 16.15 11.62 22.96
C GLN A 61 16.20 10.76 21.68
N LEU A 62 15.24 10.93 20.76
CA LEU A 62 15.21 10.27 19.46
C LEU A 62 15.34 11.31 18.34
N ASP A 63 16.04 10.96 17.27
CA ASP A 63 16.07 11.74 16.04
C ASP A 63 14.86 11.44 15.15
N ILE A 64 14.70 12.21 14.07
CA ILE A 64 13.54 12.11 13.17
C ILE A 64 13.48 10.72 12.53
N ALA A 65 14.62 10.14 12.14
CA ALA A 65 14.67 8.83 11.50
C ALA A 65 14.19 7.72 12.44
N ALA A 66 14.66 7.72 13.70
CA ALA A 66 14.24 6.76 14.72
C ALA A 66 12.74 6.87 15.03
N ILE A 67 12.20 8.10 15.07
CA ILE A 67 10.76 8.31 15.25
C ILE A 67 9.97 7.70 14.08
N LEU A 68 10.39 7.93 12.83
CA LEU A 68 9.73 7.37 11.65
C LEU A 68 9.78 5.83 11.63
N THR A 69 10.91 5.22 12.00
CA THR A 69 11.03 3.76 12.11
C THR A 69 10.12 3.18 13.20
N MET A 70 9.87 3.92 14.29
CA MET A 70 8.94 3.48 15.33
C MET A 70 7.47 3.55 14.91
N LEU A 71 7.14 4.36 13.90
CA LEU A 71 5.77 4.53 13.39
C LEU A 71 5.42 3.56 12.26
N LEU A 72 6.40 2.99 11.58
CA LEU A 72 6.27 2.09 10.42
C LEU A 72 6.41 0.62 10.83
#